data_AF-A0A935LJ04-F1
#
_entry.id   AF-A0A935LJ04-F1
#
_cell.length_a   1.000
_cell.length_b   1.000
_cell.length_c   1.000
_cell.angle_alpha   90.00
_cell.angle_beta   90.00
_cell.angle_gamma   90.00
#
_symmetry.space_group_name_H-M   'P 1'
#
loop_
_entity.id
_entity.type
_entity.pdbx_description
1 polymer ?
#
loop_
_entity_poly.entity_id
_entity_poly.type
_entity_poly.pdbx_seq_one_letter_code
_entity_poly.pdbx_strand_id
1 'polypeptide(L)'
;MKPIVFLTLVFFAGHSLASSVILVDGTDWGFQFEPTSDQTRTNGSTTGEFQFEAITKSGFIVSGFVELAKGKGTSAETCRAHYWGLSSKNPAIVKDSVVVASKGGEFEVVSYVVTGSEGRQQLVQINANYYGFRDGKCIDVHISQAFPDNVKPDYSNMLSFAKSFGYTKAK
;
A
#
# COMPACT_ATOMS: atom_id res chain seq x y z
N MET A 1 -16.60 19.08 56.23
CA MET A 1 -15.48 19.01 55.27
C MET A 1 -15.97 18.25 54.05
N LYS A 2 -15.98 18.86 52.85
CA LYS A 2 -16.41 18.20 51.60
C LYS A 2 -15.17 17.69 50.86
N PRO A 3 -15.15 16.45 50.33
CA PRO A 3 -14.01 15.96 49.58
C PRO A 3 -14.00 16.65 48.21
N ILE A 4 -12.85 17.24 47.87
CA ILE A 4 -12.56 17.73 46.52
C ILE A 4 -12.10 16.51 45.71
N VAL A 5 -12.92 16.10 44.75
CA VAL A 5 -12.54 15.08 43.76
C VAL A 5 -11.63 15.76 42.74
N PHE A 6 -10.34 15.42 42.76
CA PHE A 6 -9.42 15.76 41.68
C PHE A 6 -9.72 14.87 40.48
N LEU A 7 -10.38 15.44 39.47
CA LEU A 7 -10.55 14.80 38.16
C LEU A 7 -9.23 14.96 37.40
N THR A 8 -8.39 13.92 37.41
CA THR A 8 -7.20 13.88 36.54
C THR A 8 -7.64 13.64 35.10
N LEU A 9 -7.65 14.69 34.29
CA LEU A 9 -7.76 14.55 32.83
C LEU A 9 -6.50 13.86 32.31
N VAL A 10 -6.64 12.60 31.90
CA VAL A 10 -5.62 11.90 31.11
C VAL A 10 -5.73 12.43 29.69
N PHE A 11 -4.84 13.35 29.32
CA PHE A 11 -4.63 13.71 27.92
C PHE A 11 -3.91 12.55 27.24
N PHE A 12 -4.62 11.83 26.38
CA PHE A 12 -3.97 10.97 25.39
C PHE A 12 -3.27 11.89 24.39
N ALA A 13 -1.96 12.10 24.57
CA ALA A 13 -1.13 12.67 23.52
C ALA A 13 -1.17 11.70 22.33
N GLY A 14 -1.93 12.07 21.31
CA GLY A 14 -1.91 11.39 20.02
C GLY A 14 -0.48 11.47 19.48
N HIS A 15 0.25 10.36 19.57
CA HIS A 15 1.54 10.26 18.92
C HIS A 15 1.27 10.28 17.42
N SER A 16 1.59 11.39 16.75
CA SER A 16 1.72 11.39 15.31
C SER A 16 2.80 10.38 14.97
N LEU A 17 2.39 9.20 14.50
CA LEU A 17 3.34 8.26 13.94
C LEU A 17 4.09 8.98 12.83
N ALA A 18 5.43 8.90 12.86
CA ALA A 18 6.21 9.29 11.70
C ALA A 18 5.65 8.56 10.47
N SER A 19 5.59 9.23 9.33
CA SER A 19 5.15 8.65 8.07
C SER A 19 6.20 8.92 7.01
N SER A 20 6.47 7.95 6.16
CA SER A 20 7.30 8.19 4.99
C SER A 20 6.47 8.88 3.91
N VAL A 21 7.12 9.77 3.16
CA VAL A 21 6.55 10.47 2.01
C VAL A 21 7.41 10.18 0.79
N ILE A 22 6.77 9.76 -0.30
CA ILE A 22 7.40 9.58 -1.61
C ILE A 22 6.67 10.48 -2.60
N LEU A 23 7.31 11.59 -2.97
CA LEU A 23 6.77 12.51 -3.97
C LEU A 23 6.90 11.91 -5.37
N VAL A 24 5.87 12.11 -6.19
CA VAL A 24 5.90 11.70 -7.60
C VAL A 24 6.56 12.81 -8.41
N ASP A 25 7.64 12.46 -9.12
CA ASP A 25 8.44 13.42 -9.87
C ASP A 25 7.59 14.23 -10.88
N GLY A 26 7.84 15.53 -10.95
CA GLY A 26 7.08 16.46 -11.78
C GLY A 26 5.64 16.75 -11.33
N THR A 27 5.25 16.40 -10.10
CA THR A 27 3.90 16.67 -9.56
C THR A 27 3.95 17.37 -8.20
N ASP A 28 2.81 17.90 -7.75
CA ASP A 28 2.62 18.50 -6.42
C ASP A 28 2.09 17.51 -5.38
N TRP A 29 2.12 16.21 -5.66
CA TRP A 29 1.60 15.16 -4.80
C TRP A 29 2.53 13.96 -4.68
N GLY A 30 2.21 13.09 -3.71
CA GLY A 30 2.94 11.86 -3.47
C GLY A 30 2.15 10.86 -2.66
N PHE A 31 2.83 9.81 -2.25
CA PHE A 31 2.33 8.78 -1.35
C PHE A 31 2.79 9.06 0.08
N GLN A 32 1.90 8.86 1.03
CA GLN A 32 2.20 8.82 2.45
C GLN A 32 1.83 7.43 2.98
N PHE A 33 2.70 6.84 3.80
CA PHE A 33 2.43 5.58 4.49
C PHE A 33 3.34 5.42 5.72
N GLU A 34 3.22 4.29 6.42
CA GLU A 34 4.07 3.94 7.56
C GLU A 34 5.58 4.12 7.27
N PRO A 35 6.43 4.35 8.28
CA PRO A 35 7.85 4.62 8.07
C PRO A 35 8.57 3.54 7.27
N THR A 36 9.46 3.98 6.40
CA THR A 36 10.42 3.13 5.67
C THR A 36 11.63 2.80 6.55
N SER A 37 12.31 1.69 6.25
CA SER A 37 13.55 1.24 6.90
C SER A 37 14.80 1.88 6.28
N ASP A 38 14.69 3.13 5.81
CA ASP A 38 15.70 3.89 5.06
C ASP A 38 16.06 3.33 3.66
N GLN A 39 15.46 2.20 3.26
CA GLN A 39 15.62 1.62 1.93
C GLN A 39 14.49 2.09 1.03
N THR A 40 14.75 3.15 0.26
CA THR A 40 13.87 3.63 -0.80
C THR A 40 14.66 3.79 -2.10
N ARG A 41 14.13 3.27 -3.19
CA ARG A 41 14.64 3.46 -4.55
C ARG A 41 13.56 4.14 -5.37
N THR A 42 13.94 5.14 -6.15
CA THR A 42 13.02 5.81 -7.07
C THR A 42 13.66 5.85 -8.44
N ASN A 43 12.88 5.56 -9.46
CA ASN A 43 13.26 5.68 -10.86
C ASN A 43 12.19 6.51 -11.56
N GLY A 44 12.55 7.73 -11.94
CA GLY A 44 11.76 8.54 -12.87
C GLY A 44 12.11 8.17 -14.31
N SER A 45 11.09 7.96 -15.14
CA SER A 45 11.27 7.88 -16.59
C SER A 45 11.08 9.27 -17.21
N THR A 46 11.81 9.55 -18.30
CA THR A 46 11.64 10.76 -19.12
C THR A 46 10.26 10.90 -19.76
N THR A 47 9.40 9.88 -19.68
CA THR A 47 8.04 9.85 -20.25
C THR A 47 6.93 10.23 -19.26
N GLY A 48 7.28 10.76 -18.08
CA GLY A 48 6.30 11.11 -17.04
C GLY A 48 5.72 9.88 -16.34
N GLU A 49 6.44 8.76 -16.38
CA GLU A 49 6.19 7.57 -15.57
C GLU A 49 7.12 7.58 -14.36
N PHE A 50 6.64 7.05 -13.25
CA PHE A 50 7.37 7.04 -11.99
C PHE A 50 7.26 5.68 -11.33
N GLN A 51 8.38 5.18 -10.82
CA GLN A 51 8.43 3.94 -10.07
C GLN A 51 9.17 4.14 -8.76
N PHE A 52 8.72 3.46 -7.72
CA PHE A 52 9.45 3.37 -6.47
C PHE A 52 9.40 1.98 -5.86
N GLU A 53 10.40 1.67 -5.07
CA GLU A 53 10.44 0.53 -4.18
C GLU A 53 10.85 1.01 -2.80
N ALA A 54 10.18 0.54 -1.77
CA ALA A 54 10.52 0.84 -0.39
C ALA A 54 10.31 -0.38 0.50
N ILE A 55 11.08 -0.47 1.59
CA ILE A 55 10.82 -1.43 2.66
C ILE A 55 10.34 -0.68 3.88
N THR A 56 9.24 -1.13 4.49
CA THR A 56 8.70 -0.52 5.71
C THR A 56 9.39 -1.06 6.96
N LYS A 57 9.34 -0.31 8.07
CA LYS A 57 9.84 -0.81 9.37
C LYS A 57 9.12 -2.09 9.82
N SER A 58 7.90 -2.31 9.35
CA SER A 58 7.09 -3.51 9.58
C SER A 58 7.48 -4.69 8.67
N GLY A 59 8.42 -4.47 7.74
CA GLY A 59 8.95 -5.50 6.84
C GLY A 59 8.13 -5.72 5.57
N PHE A 60 7.21 -4.80 5.23
CA PHE A 60 6.55 -4.85 3.92
C PHE A 60 7.47 -4.35 2.83
N ILE A 61 7.43 -5.02 1.68
CA ILE A 61 7.95 -4.48 0.42
C ILE A 61 6.81 -3.71 -0.22
N VAL A 62 7.05 -2.43 -0.53
CA VAL A 62 6.13 -1.52 -1.21
C VAL A 62 6.71 -1.20 -2.58
N SER A 63 6.01 -1.57 -3.64
CA SER A 63 6.40 -1.25 -5.01
C SER A 63 5.29 -0.43 -5.65
N GLY A 64 5.61 0.77 -6.13
CA GLY A 64 4.61 1.66 -6.73
C GLY A 64 4.96 2.04 -8.15
N PHE A 65 3.93 2.06 -8.99
CA PHE A 65 3.99 2.41 -10.40
C PHE A 65 2.98 3.50 -10.69
N VAL A 66 3.42 4.56 -11.34
CA VAL A 66 2.58 5.67 -11.80
C VAL A 66 2.81 5.81 -13.29
N GLU A 67 1.78 5.48 -14.07
CA GLU A 67 1.83 5.44 -15.53
C GLU A 67 0.72 6.29 -16.13
N LEU A 68 0.89 6.75 -17.37
CA LEU A 68 -0.24 7.36 -18.10
C LEU A 68 -1.39 6.36 -18.21
N ALA A 69 -2.61 6.82 -17.95
CA ALA A 69 -3.77 5.95 -18.03
C ALA A 69 -3.95 5.41 -19.45
N LYS A 70 -4.12 4.09 -19.56
CA LYS A 70 -4.31 3.40 -20.83
C LYS A 70 -5.80 3.30 -21.13
N GLY A 71 -6.22 3.81 -22.29
CA GLY A 71 -7.62 3.77 -22.73
C GLY A 71 -8.45 4.97 -22.26
N LYS A 72 -9.79 4.82 -22.24
CA LYS A 72 -10.74 5.93 -22.02
C LYS A 72 -11.16 6.14 -20.57
N GLY A 73 -10.83 5.23 -19.66
CA GLY A 73 -11.31 5.32 -18.28
C GLY A 73 -10.38 6.13 -17.39
N THR A 74 -10.97 6.89 -16.47
CA THR A 74 -10.30 7.90 -15.63
C THR A 74 -10.63 7.70 -14.15
N SER A 75 -10.69 6.44 -13.71
CA SER A 75 -11.07 6.09 -12.34
C SER A 75 -10.15 5.01 -11.76
N ALA A 76 -10.08 4.94 -10.43
CA ALA A 76 -9.41 3.87 -9.71
C ALA A 76 -9.92 2.48 -10.15
N GLU A 77 -11.23 2.35 -10.39
CA GLU A 77 -11.85 1.12 -10.91
C GLU A 77 -11.33 0.74 -12.28
N THR A 78 -11.18 1.72 -13.18
CA THR A 78 -10.62 1.45 -14.52
C THR A 78 -9.16 0.99 -14.41
N CYS A 79 -8.36 1.67 -13.58
CA CYS A 79 -6.97 1.28 -13.35
C CYS A 79 -6.88 -0.12 -12.73
N ARG A 80 -7.69 -0.44 -11.70
CA ARG A 80 -7.80 -1.80 -11.16
C ARG A 80 -8.16 -2.79 -12.25
N ALA A 81 -9.22 -2.55 -13.01
CA ALA A 81 -9.69 -3.48 -14.04
C ALA A 81 -8.59 -3.78 -15.08
N HIS A 82 -7.80 -2.78 -15.45
CA HIS A 82 -6.67 -2.96 -16.36
C HIS A 82 -5.56 -3.81 -15.73
N TYR A 83 -4.96 -3.36 -14.63
CA TYR A 83 -3.78 -4.02 -14.05
C TYR A 83 -4.12 -5.34 -13.38
N TRP A 84 -5.18 -5.39 -12.56
CA TRP A 84 -5.63 -6.64 -11.95
C TRP A 84 -6.11 -7.67 -12.97
N GLY A 85 -6.70 -7.23 -14.09
CA GLY A 85 -7.09 -8.13 -15.18
C GLY A 85 -5.91 -8.90 -15.79
N LEU A 86 -4.69 -8.33 -15.68
CA LEU A 86 -3.44 -9.01 -16.03
C LEU A 86 -2.93 -9.86 -14.86
N SER A 87 -2.79 -9.28 -13.67
CA SER A 87 -2.21 -9.95 -12.49
C SER A 87 -3.01 -11.17 -12.02
N SER A 88 -4.34 -11.13 -12.12
CA SER A 88 -5.25 -12.21 -11.70
C SER A 88 -5.06 -13.52 -12.49
N LYS A 89 -4.30 -13.49 -13.59
CA LYS A 89 -3.94 -14.69 -14.35
C LYS A 89 -2.79 -15.49 -13.73
N ASN A 90 -2.13 -14.95 -12.71
CA ASN A 90 -1.04 -15.63 -12.02
C ASN A 90 -1.55 -16.90 -11.32
N PRO A 91 -1.09 -18.11 -11.72
CA PRO A 91 -1.55 -19.37 -11.13
C PRO A 91 -1.13 -19.56 -9.67
N ALA A 92 -0.16 -18.78 -9.17
CA ALA A 92 0.29 -18.83 -7.79
C ALA A 92 -0.69 -18.13 -6.82
N ILE A 93 -1.69 -17.39 -7.32
CA ILE A 93 -2.71 -16.75 -6.50
C ILE A 93 -3.71 -17.79 -5.97
N VAL A 94 -3.91 -17.79 -4.66
CA VAL A 94 -4.98 -18.56 -4.00
C VAL A 94 -6.31 -17.86 -4.28
N LYS A 95 -7.09 -18.36 -5.25
CA LYS A 95 -8.30 -17.67 -5.76
C LYS A 95 -9.30 -17.27 -4.69
N ASP A 96 -9.54 -18.15 -3.72
CA ASP A 96 -10.53 -17.92 -2.64
C ASP A 96 -10.04 -16.90 -1.59
N SER A 97 -8.80 -16.44 -1.68
CA SER A 97 -8.26 -15.38 -0.82
C SER A 97 -8.48 -13.96 -1.38
N VAL A 98 -8.94 -13.85 -2.63
CA VAL A 98 -9.05 -12.55 -3.31
C VAL A 98 -10.22 -11.76 -2.74
N VAL A 99 -9.92 -10.55 -2.23
CA VAL A 99 -10.91 -9.61 -1.72
C VAL A 99 -10.72 -8.27 -2.44
N VAL A 100 -11.81 -7.71 -2.96
CA VAL A 100 -11.85 -6.38 -3.57
C VAL A 100 -12.60 -5.43 -2.65
N ALA A 101 -12.04 -4.25 -2.39
CA ALA A 101 -12.65 -3.21 -1.58
C ALA A 101 -12.31 -1.81 -2.13
N SER A 102 -13.06 -0.79 -1.70
CA SER A 102 -12.73 0.61 -1.99
C SER A 102 -12.23 1.31 -0.73
N LYS A 103 -11.21 2.14 -0.85
CA LYS A 103 -10.65 2.94 0.26
C LYS A 103 -10.86 4.43 -0.03
N GLY A 104 -11.78 5.03 0.73
CA GLY A 104 -12.00 6.48 0.75
C GLY A 104 -12.41 7.09 -0.60
N GLY A 105 -12.84 6.28 -1.57
CA GLY A 105 -13.11 6.70 -2.95
C GLY A 105 -11.86 7.05 -3.78
N GLU A 106 -10.68 7.03 -3.17
CA GLU A 106 -9.40 7.35 -3.83
C GLU A 106 -8.73 6.13 -4.45
N PHE A 107 -8.93 4.97 -3.82
CA PHE A 107 -8.30 3.72 -4.23
C PHE A 107 -9.30 2.58 -4.32
N GLU A 108 -9.08 1.73 -5.30
CA GLU A 108 -9.59 0.37 -5.36
C GLU A 108 -8.51 -0.58 -4.86
N VAL A 109 -8.84 -1.47 -3.95
CA VAL A 109 -7.88 -2.33 -3.25
C VAL A 109 -8.19 -3.78 -3.58
N VAL A 110 -7.17 -4.54 -3.97
CA VAL A 110 -7.27 -5.99 -4.13
C VAL A 110 -6.28 -6.67 -3.20
N SER A 111 -6.79 -7.37 -2.19
CA SER A 111 -6.00 -8.18 -1.27
C SER A 111 -6.04 -9.64 -1.67
N TYR A 112 -4.91 -10.34 -1.60
CA TYR A 112 -4.81 -11.74 -2.02
C TYR A 112 -3.57 -12.41 -1.44
N VAL A 113 -3.59 -13.74 -1.45
CA VAL A 113 -2.47 -14.60 -1.04
C VAL A 113 -1.86 -15.26 -2.27
N VAL A 114 -0.53 -15.30 -2.30
CA VAL A 114 0.26 -16.08 -3.26
C VAL A 114 1.00 -17.18 -2.50
N THR A 115 1.06 -18.37 -3.06
CA THR A 115 1.89 -19.48 -2.56
C THR A 115 3.03 -19.75 -3.54
N GLY A 116 4.21 -20.06 -3.02
CA GLY A 116 5.37 -20.41 -3.83
C GLY A 116 6.41 -21.18 -3.03
N SER A 117 7.59 -21.35 -3.61
CA SER A 117 8.69 -22.04 -2.95
C SER A 117 10.02 -21.37 -3.24
N GLU A 118 10.86 -21.24 -2.21
CA GLU A 118 12.26 -20.86 -2.32
C GLU A 118 13.13 -22.04 -1.90
N GLY A 119 13.74 -22.70 -2.88
CA GLY A 119 14.44 -23.97 -2.66
C GLY A 119 13.50 -25.05 -2.11
N ARG A 120 13.73 -25.50 -0.88
CA ARG A 120 12.88 -26.50 -0.20
C ARG A 120 11.82 -25.88 0.71
N GLN A 121 11.86 -24.57 0.93
CA GLN A 121 10.93 -23.88 1.82
C GLN A 121 9.70 -23.45 1.02
N GLN A 122 8.51 -23.81 1.51
CA GLN A 122 7.25 -23.26 0.99
C GLN A 122 7.02 -21.88 1.61
N LEU A 123 6.54 -20.95 0.79
CA LEU A 123 6.30 -19.58 1.15
C LEU A 123 4.84 -19.20 0.91
N VAL A 124 4.31 -18.40 1.82
CA VAL A 124 3.02 -17.72 1.70
C VAL A 124 3.31 -16.23 1.69
N GLN A 125 2.84 -15.54 0.66
CA GLN A 125 2.95 -14.09 0.54
C GLN A 125 1.57 -13.47 0.62
N ILE A 126 1.37 -12.58 1.59
CA ILE A 126 0.17 -11.73 1.64
C ILE A 126 0.42 -10.49 0.80
N ASN A 127 -0.59 -10.06 0.04
CA ASN A 127 -0.50 -8.93 -0.86
C ASN A 127 -1.73 -8.03 -0.71
N ALA A 128 -1.52 -6.74 -0.93
CA ALA A 128 -2.60 -5.83 -1.28
C ALA A 128 -2.13 -4.86 -2.37
N ASN A 129 -2.90 -4.76 -3.44
CA ASN A 129 -2.65 -3.84 -4.54
C ASN A 129 -3.65 -2.68 -4.44
N TYR A 130 -3.13 -1.46 -4.38
CA TYR A 130 -3.89 -0.22 -4.32
C TYR A 130 -3.84 0.43 -5.70
N TYR A 131 -5.01 0.53 -6.32
CA TYR A 131 -5.20 1.12 -7.63
C TYR A 131 -5.84 2.49 -7.48
N GLY A 132 -5.20 3.51 -8.03
CA GLY A 132 -5.67 4.89 -7.98
C GLY A 132 -5.71 5.53 -9.36
N PHE A 133 -6.34 6.70 -9.43
CA PHE A 133 -6.27 7.56 -10.60
C PHE A 133 -6.10 9.01 -10.16
N ARG A 134 -5.09 9.69 -10.71
CA ARG A 134 -4.81 11.10 -10.43
C ARG A 134 -4.09 11.74 -11.62
N ASP A 135 -4.51 12.94 -12.00
CA ASP A 135 -3.89 13.75 -13.06
C ASP A 135 -3.63 13.01 -14.39
N GLY A 136 -4.60 12.20 -14.83
CA GLY A 136 -4.47 11.42 -16.07
C GLY A 136 -3.56 10.21 -15.96
N LYS A 137 -3.10 9.87 -14.76
CA LYS A 137 -2.23 8.74 -14.48
C LYS A 137 -2.96 7.65 -13.71
N CYS A 138 -2.73 6.41 -14.10
CA CYS A 138 -3.05 5.26 -13.26
C CYS A 138 -1.94 5.01 -12.27
N ILE A 139 -2.36 4.62 -11.07
CA ILE A 139 -1.50 4.34 -9.94
C ILE A 139 -1.72 2.88 -9.56
N ASP A 140 -0.63 2.15 -9.39
CA ASP A 140 -0.62 0.75 -8.96
C ASP A 140 0.44 0.59 -7.87
N VAL A 141 0.02 0.48 -6.61
CA VAL A 141 0.92 0.30 -5.45
C VAL A 141 0.70 -1.07 -4.85
N HIS A 142 1.73 -1.90 -4.90
CA HIS A 142 1.72 -3.26 -4.34
C HIS A 142 2.38 -3.21 -2.98
N ILE A 143 1.72 -3.77 -1.97
CA ILE A 143 2.37 -4.14 -0.72
C ILE A 143 2.42 -5.64 -0.61
N SER A 144 3.54 -6.16 -0.14
CA SER A 144 3.70 -7.59 0.07
C SER A 144 4.56 -7.91 1.28
N GLN A 145 4.26 -9.04 1.91
CA GLN A 145 5.12 -9.64 2.93
C GLN A 145 5.07 -11.15 2.78
N ALA A 146 6.24 -11.76 2.69
CA ALA A 146 6.41 -13.20 2.55
C ALA A 146 6.73 -13.84 3.90
N PHE A 147 6.18 -15.03 4.12
CA PHE A 147 6.36 -15.83 5.32
C PHE A 147 6.62 -17.29 4.91
N PRO A 148 7.38 -18.04 5.71
CA PRO A 148 7.29 -19.49 5.69
C PRO A 148 5.84 -19.97 5.87
N ASP A 149 5.44 -21.02 5.18
CA ASP A 149 4.07 -21.57 5.22
C ASP A 149 3.64 -22.09 6.61
N ASN A 150 4.61 -22.38 7.49
CA ASN A 150 4.39 -22.77 8.87
C ASN A 150 4.23 -21.57 9.83
N VAL A 151 4.36 -20.34 9.34
CA VAL A 151 4.14 -19.10 10.11
C VAL A 151 2.77 -18.54 9.79
N LYS A 152 1.94 -18.33 10.82
CA LYS A 152 0.66 -17.65 10.67
C LYS A 152 0.92 -16.15 10.42
N PRO A 153 0.49 -15.57 9.28
CA PRO A 153 0.67 -14.15 9.03
C PRO A 153 -0.05 -13.30 10.08
N ASP A 154 0.63 -12.27 10.58
CA ASP A 154 -0.01 -11.22 11.38
C ASP A 154 -0.53 -10.10 10.45
N TYR A 155 -1.84 -10.03 10.31
CA TYR A 155 -2.51 -9.02 9.49
C TYR A 155 -2.59 -7.65 10.15
N SER A 156 -2.20 -7.51 11.43
CA SER A 156 -2.23 -6.23 12.15
C SER A 156 -1.37 -5.17 11.47
N ASN A 157 -0.19 -5.56 10.97
CA ASN A 157 0.70 -4.68 10.21
C ASN A 157 0.08 -4.27 8.87
N MET A 158 -0.63 -5.17 8.19
CA MET A 158 -1.31 -4.84 6.92
C MET A 158 -2.46 -3.85 7.14
N LEU A 159 -3.18 -3.97 8.26
CA LEU A 159 -4.20 -3.00 8.67
C LEU A 159 -3.58 -1.65 9.05
N SER A 160 -2.42 -1.65 9.69
CA SER A 160 -1.66 -0.42 10.01
C SER A 160 -1.21 0.30 8.73
N PHE A 161 -0.63 -0.44 7.77
CA PHE A 161 -0.32 0.10 6.46
C PHE A 161 -1.57 0.66 5.78
N ALA A 162 -2.66 -0.12 5.70
CA ALA A 162 -3.90 0.30 5.06
C ALA A 162 -4.50 1.58 5.66
N LYS A 163 -4.34 1.80 6.97
CA LYS A 163 -4.76 3.04 7.64
C LYS A 163 -3.88 4.23 7.30
N SER A 164 -2.56 4.02 7.22
CA SER A 164 -1.58 5.09 6.96
C SER A 164 -1.43 5.45 5.48
N PHE A 165 -1.73 4.52 4.57
CA PHE A 165 -1.56 4.73 3.14
C PHE A 165 -2.58 5.73 2.59
N GLY A 166 -2.09 6.69 1.82
CA GLY A 166 -2.92 7.66 1.11
C GLY A 166 -2.07 8.62 0.29
N TYR A 167 -2.77 9.55 -0.37
CA TYR A 167 -2.10 10.65 -1.04
C TYR A 167 -1.69 11.75 -0.07
N THR A 168 -0.62 12.46 -0.41
CA THR A 168 -0.20 13.68 0.26
C THR A 168 0.23 14.73 -0.75
N LYS A 169 0.36 15.99 -0.31
CA LYS A 169 0.84 17.11 -1.14
C LYS A 169 2.30 17.39 -0.87
N ALA A 170 3.03 17.83 -1.90
CA ALA A 170 4.32 18.48 -1.73
C ALA A 170 4.09 19.77 -0.91
N LYS A 171 4.88 19.95 0.16
CA LYS A 171 4.85 21.16 0.99
C LYS A 171 5.59 22.30 0.30
#